data_AF-A0A3D5S392-F1
#
_entry.id   AF-A0A3D5S392-F1
#
_cell.length_a   1.000
_cell.length_b   1.000
_cell.length_c   1.000
_cell.angle_alpha   90.00
_cell.angle_beta   90.00
_cell.angle_gamma   90.00
#
_symmetry.space_group_name_H-M   'P 1'
#
loop_
_entity.id
_entity.type
_entity.pdbx_description
1 polymer ?
#
loop_
_entity_poly.entity_id
_entity_poly.type
_entity_poly.pdbx_seq_one_letter_code
_entity_poly.pdbx_strand_id
1 'polypeptide(L)'
;IDYFSSLEPKEFEQMVNQLRDGVVALGVRKDEMREAENHYRSRMKKYVTTGESLKPGTILSEEKLALHRVENQNLPLVPLNSWVGKKLAKPVHQDHVMTYDDIVQQVGLCIIARFQSERLPGKALVDIAGKPSLAHLFERTQLVKDIAKPVLCTSTNPEDDKLAELAFSYGINVIRGDSKNVLSRLVSAIDEFGFDIVLRVTGDDILFDPYHAELLINYLRRHNLDYVSAKDLPGGTEAEAFTSSTLKTIEQYAEDPDYTEYLTYYVEDPSFACGNLPIKEKYHRDYSLSLDTLEDLQLLRKVFQAIYSEEKPYTLDQVLEYLDRNPSQLRSRRHNSRDSSKIKMKTKLNFGLA
;
A
#
# COMPACT_ATOMS: atom_id res chain seq x y z
N ILE A 1 4.71 -38.16 -17.51
CA ILE A 1 4.55 -37.68 -18.90
C ILE A 1 5.45 -36.45 -19.19
N ASP A 2 6.07 -35.84 -18.19
CA ASP A 2 6.95 -34.65 -18.36
C ASP A 2 8.37 -34.89 -18.92
N TYR A 3 8.80 -36.14 -19.13
CA TYR A 3 10.12 -36.44 -19.72
C TYR A 3 10.29 -35.83 -21.12
N PHE A 4 9.21 -35.65 -21.88
CA PHE A 4 9.27 -35.10 -23.24
C PHE A 4 9.33 -33.58 -23.31
N SER A 5 9.42 -32.88 -22.17
CA SER A 5 9.42 -31.41 -22.11
C SER A 5 10.66 -30.82 -21.42
N SER A 6 11.63 -31.64 -21.03
CA SER A 6 12.92 -31.22 -20.48
C SER A 6 14.03 -31.38 -21.53
N LEU A 7 14.83 -30.32 -21.73
CA LEU A 7 16.05 -30.39 -22.54
C LEU A 7 17.16 -31.05 -21.72
N GLU A 8 17.92 -31.96 -22.33
CA GLU A 8 19.15 -32.47 -21.74
C GLU A 8 20.18 -31.32 -21.57
N PRO A 9 21.14 -31.39 -20.64
CA PRO A 9 22.04 -30.28 -20.35
C PRO A 9 22.74 -29.67 -21.57
N LYS A 10 23.16 -30.51 -22.54
CA LYS A 10 23.75 -30.05 -23.80
C LYS A 10 22.75 -29.37 -24.73
N GLU A 11 21.52 -29.87 -24.78
CA GLU A 11 20.46 -29.28 -25.60
C GLU A 11 20.01 -27.94 -25.01
N PHE A 12 19.97 -27.85 -23.68
CA PHE A 12 19.72 -26.60 -22.97
C PHE A 12 20.84 -25.58 -23.21
N GLU A 13 22.11 -26.00 -23.15
CA GLU A 13 23.25 -25.15 -23.48
C GLU A 13 23.16 -24.62 -24.93
N GLN A 14 22.82 -25.50 -25.88
CA GLN A 14 22.59 -25.11 -27.27
C GLN A 14 21.43 -24.11 -27.42
N MET A 15 20.30 -24.34 -26.74
CA MET A 15 19.17 -23.42 -26.73
C MET A 15 19.57 -22.06 -26.16
N VAL A 16 20.29 -22.02 -25.04
CA VAL A 16 20.78 -20.76 -24.42
C VAL A 16 21.70 -20.01 -25.38
N ASN A 17 22.61 -20.69 -26.07
CA ASN A 17 23.48 -20.07 -27.05
C ASN A 17 22.68 -19.52 -28.25
N GLN A 18 21.72 -20.29 -28.78
CA GLN A 18 20.83 -19.83 -29.85
C GLN A 18 19.98 -18.61 -29.43
N LEU A 19 19.49 -18.58 -28.19
CA LEU A 19 18.76 -17.44 -27.65
C LEU A 19 19.65 -16.19 -27.57
N ARG A 20 20.90 -16.34 -27.08
CA ARG A 20 21.87 -15.23 -27.03
C ARG A 20 22.20 -14.70 -28.42
N ASP A 21 22.47 -15.58 -29.38
CA ASP A 21 22.73 -15.21 -30.77
C ASP A 21 21.50 -14.53 -31.40
N GLY A 22 20.30 -15.03 -31.10
CA GLY A 22 19.03 -14.45 -31.49
C GLY A 22 18.83 -13.03 -30.95
N VAL A 23 19.14 -12.79 -29.67
CA VAL A 23 19.07 -11.46 -29.05
C VAL A 23 20.03 -10.49 -29.74
N VAL A 24 21.26 -10.93 -30.06
CA VAL A 24 22.22 -10.11 -30.82
C VAL A 24 21.70 -9.79 -32.22
N ALA A 25 21.14 -10.78 -32.93
CA ALA A 25 20.60 -10.60 -34.28
C ALA A 25 19.35 -9.72 -34.34
N LEU A 26 18.51 -9.74 -33.31
CA LEU A 26 17.30 -8.91 -33.21
C LEU A 26 17.61 -7.42 -32.96
N GLY A 27 18.80 -7.11 -32.46
CA GLY A 27 19.23 -5.76 -32.09
C GLY A 27 18.48 -5.21 -30.87
N VAL A 28 18.71 -3.93 -30.53
CA VAL A 28 18.00 -3.25 -29.42
C VAL A 28 16.60 -2.84 -29.88
N ARG A 29 15.71 -3.82 -30.11
CA ARG A 29 14.28 -3.51 -30.15
C ARG A 29 13.80 -3.40 -28.71
N LYS A 30 12.91 -2.44 -28.44
CA LYS A 30 12.09 -2.49 -27.23
C LYS A 30 11.32 -3.81 -27.30
N ASP A 31 11.57 -4.69 -26.34
CA ASP A 31 10.89 -5.97 -26.18
C ASP A 31 9.42 -5.72 -25.77
N GLU A 32 8.59 -5.33 -26.73
CA GLU A 32 7.16 -5.16 -26.53
C GLU A 32 6.43 -6.33 -27.22
N MET A 33 5.71 -7.13 -26.43
CA MET A 33 4.87 -8.20 -26.94
C MET A 33 3.80 -7.64 -27.88
N ARG A 34 3.59 -8.30 -29.03
CA ARG A 34 2.53 -7.93 -29.98
C ARG A 34 1.15 -8.21 -29.39
N GLU A 35 0.10 -7.58 -29.93
CA GLU A 35 -1.29 -7.82 -29.49
C GLU A 35 -1.67 -9.30 -29.49
N ALA A 36 -1.31 -10.05 -30.55
CA ALA A 36 -1.58 -11.48 -30.65
C ALA A 36 -0.87 -12.29 -29.55
N GLU A 37 0.37 -11.92 -29.19
CA GLU A 37 1.13 -12.57 -28.12
C GLU A 37 0.54 -12.25 -26.75
N ASN A 38 0.13 -10.99 -26.52
CA ASN A 38 -0.57 -10.59 -25.31
C ASN A 38 -1.92 -11.31 -25.17
N HIS A 39 -2.67 -11.44 -26.26
CA HIS A 39 -3.94 -12.17 -26.28
C HIS A 39 -3.74 -13.68 -26.03
N TYR A 40 -2.72 -14.29 -26.64
CA TYR A 40 -2.39 -15.69 -26.37
C TYR A 40 -1.97 -15.89 -24.90
N ARG A 41 -1.08 -15.02 -24.40
CA ARG A 41 -0.61 -15.05 -23.01
C ARG A 41 -1.76 -14.91 -22.03
N SER A 42 -2.70 -14.00 -22.26
CA SER A 42 -3.84 -13.79 -21.37
C SER A 42 -4.75 -15.03 -21.30
N ARG A 43 -4.98 -15.72 -22.42
CA ARG A 43 -5.78 -16.97 -22.48
C ARG A 43 -5.07 -18.18 -21.87
N MET A 44 -3.75 -18.16 -21.81
CA MET A 44 -2.95 -19.24 -21.23
C MET A 44 -2.74 -19.12 -19.72
N LYS A 45 -3.10 -17.98 -19.12
CA LYS A 45 -3.02 -17.77 -17.67
C LYS A 45 -3.89 -18.80 -16.93
N LYS A 46 -3.30 -19.41 -15.89
CA LYS A 46 -4.02 -20.27 -14.95
C LYS A 46 -4.22 -19.53 -13.64
N TYR A 47 -5.46 -19.52 -13.17
CA TYR A 47 -5.85 -18.93 -11.90
C TYR A 47 -5.95 -20.01 -10.84
N VAL A 48 -5.67 -19.63 -9.59
CA VAL A 48 -5.95 -20.49 -8.44
C VAL A 48 -7.46 -20.51 -8.23
N THR A 49 -8.01 -21.71 -8.25
CA THR A 49 -9.43 -21.99 -8.06
C THR A 49 -9.62 -23.03 -6.98
N THR A 50 -10.82 -23.17 -6.46
CA THR A 50 -11.18 -24.26 -5.55
C THR A 50 -11.50 -25.55 -6.31
N GLY A 51 -10.98 -26.69 -5.84
CA GLY A 51 -11.30 -27.99 -6.42
C GLY A 51 -12.69 -28.52 -6.03
N GLU A 52 -13.28 -27.97 -4.97
CA GLU A 52 -14.59 -28.35 -4.44
C GLU A 52 -15.28 -27.13 -3.78
N SER A 53 -16.53 -27.27 -3.38
CA SER A 53 -17.22 -26.22 -2.62
C SER A 53 -16.76 -26.23 -1.15
N LEU A 54 -16.33 -25.08 -0.63
CA LEU A 54 -15.74 -24.96 0.70
C LEU A 54 -16.56 -24.00 1.59
N LYS A 55 -16.64 -24.33 2.88
CA LYS A 55 -17.34 -23.55 3.89
C LYS A 55 -16.42 -22.49 4.53
N PRO A 56 -16.98 -21.39 5.08
CA PRO A 56 -16.21 -20.44 5.89
C PRO A 56 -15.45 -21.15 7.01
N GLY A 57 -14.25 -20.66 7.30
CA GLY A 57 -13.37 -21.19 8.32
C GLY A 57 -12.54 -22.39 7.92
N THR A 58 -12.74 -22.93 6.72
CA THR A 58 -11.88 -23.98 6.16
C THR A 58 -10.45 -23.46 5.98
N ILE A 59 -9.46 -24.23 6.44
CA ILE A 59 -8.05 -23.99 6.11
C ILE A 59 -7.76 -24.57 4.72
N LEU A 60 -7.23 -23.72 3.84
CA LEU A 60 -6.88 -24.07 2.48
C LEU A 60 -5.61 -24.93 2.47
N SER A 61 -5.65 -26.02 1.71
CA SER A 61 -4.52 -26.92 1.44
C SER A 61 -4.33 -27.06 -0.06
N GLU A 62 -3.16 -27.53 -0.51
CA GLU A 62 -2.90 -27.74 -1.93
C GLU A 62 -3.93 -28.67 -2.58
N GLU A 63 -4.38 -29.71 -1.87
CA GLU A 63 -5.39 -30.67 -2.34
C GLU A 63 -6.77 -30.05 -2.61
N LYS A 64 -7.09 -28.92 -1.95
CA LYS A 64 -8.36 -28.21 -2.10
C LYS A 64 -8.30 -27.15 -3.19
N LEU A 65 -7.12 -26.87 -3.73
CA LEU A 65 -6.86 -25.84 -4.72
C LEU A 65 -6.49 -26.48 -6.05
N ALA A 66 -6.85 -25.79 -7.14
CA ALA A 66 -6.56 -26.21 -8.50
C ALA A 66 -6.12 -25.02 -9.35
N LEU A 67 -5.37 -25.30 -10.42
CA LEU A 67 -4.96 -24.29 -11.40
C LEU A 67 -5.78 -24.46 -12.68
N HIS A 68 -6.79 -23.61 -12.86
CA HIS A 68 -7.68 -23.65 -14.03
C HIS A 68 -7.46 -22.46 -14.95
N ARG A 69 -7.62 -22.69 -16.27
CA ARG A 69 -7.70 -21.60 -17.24
C ARG A 69 -9.12 -21.05 -17.20
N VAL A 70 -9.25 -19.77 -16.89
CA VAL A 70 -10.54 -19.09 -16.81
C VAL A 70 -10.55 -17.99 -17.85
N GLU A 71 -11.48 -18.06 -18.81
CA GLU A 71 -11.61 -17.04 -19.84
C GLU A 71 -12.18 -15.74 -19.26
N ASN A 72 -11.77 -14.60 -19.84
CA ASN A 72 -12.26 -13.26 -19.49
C ASN A 72 -11.97 -12.80 -18.05
N GLN A 73 -11.05 -13.45 -17.33
CA GLN A 73 -10.60 -12.98 -16.03
C GLN A 73 -9.48 -11.96 -16.17
N ASN A 74 -9.62 -10.81 -15.50
CA ASN A 74 -8.64 -9.71 -15.50
C ASN A 74 -8.03 -9.47 -14.11
N LEU A 75 -7.83 -10.55 -13.34
CA LEU A 75 -7.12 -10.47 -12.06
C LEU A 75 -5.62 -10.69 -12.28
N PRO A 76 -4.77 -10.03 -11.48
CA PRO A 76 -3.38 -10.45 -11.30
C PRO A 76 -3.29 -11.90 -10.85
N LEU A 77 -2.18 -12.55 -11.22
CA LEU A 77 -1.90 -13.91 -10.81
C LEU A 77 -1.25 -13.91 -9.43
N VAL A 78 -1.88 -14.59 -8.49
CA VAL A 78 -1.32 -14.83 -7.16
C VAL A 78 -0.86 -16.29 -7.09
N PRO A 79 0.40 -16.58 -6.68
CA PRO A 79 0.91 -17.93 -6.58
C PRO A 79 0.05 -18.85 -5.69
N LEU A 80 -0.05 -20.14 -6.03
CA LEU A 80 -0.83 -21.12 -5.26
C LEU A 80 -0.44 -21.14 -3.78
N ASN A 81 0.86 -21.08 -3.50
CA ASN A 81 1.39 -21.15 -2.14
C ASN A 81 0.98 -19.95 -1.27
N SER A 82 0.59 -18.82 -1.86
CA SER A 82 0.09 -17.66 -1.11
C SER A 82 -1.27 -17.92 -0.45
N TRP A 83 -2.00 -18.93 -0.91
CA TRP A 83 -3.32 -19.31 -0.40
C TRP A 83 -3.27 -20.43 0.64
N VAL A 84 -2.25 -21.29 0.56
CA VAL A 84 -2.10 -22.46 1.44
C VAL A 84 -1.94 -22.01 2.90
N GLY A 85 -2.66 -22.66 3.80
CA GLY A 85 -2.69 -22.32 5.23
C GLY A 85 -3.59 -21.13 5.59
N LYS A 86 -4.09 -20.37 4.61
CA LYS A 86 -5.06 -19.30 4.87
C LYS A 86 -6.45 -19.88 5.17
N LYS A 87 -7.17 -19.17 6.03
CA LYS A 87 -8.52 -19.53 6.45
C LYS A 87 -9.54 -18.83 5.55
N LEU A 88 -10.53 -19.55 5.03
CA LEU A 88 -11.62 -18.93 4.26
C LEU A 88 -12.49 -18.03 5.15
N ALA A 89 -12.79 -16.83 4.66
CA ALA A 89 -13.67 -15.86 5.31
C ALA A 89 -15.15 -16.08 4.96
N LYS A 90 -15.44 -16.59 3.75
CA LYS A 90 -16.80 -16.75 3.21
C LYS A 90 -16.93 -18.06 2.42
N PRO A 91 -18.15 -18.56 2.14
CA PRO A 91 -18.31 -19.78 1.35
C PRO A 91 -17.88 -19.53 -0.09
N VAL A 92 -17.28 -20.54 -0.71
CA VAL A 92 -16.86 -20.54 -2.11
C VAL A 92 -17.36 -21.82 -2.77
N HIS A 93 -17.83 -21.72 -4.01
CA HIS A 93 -18.28 -22.88 -4.78
C HIS A 93 -17.08 -23.56 -5.45
N GLN A 94 -17.28 -24.73 -6.04
CA GLN A 94 -16.27 -25.40 -6.87
C GLN A 94 -15.91 -24.52 -8.08
N ASP A 95 -14.64 -24.53 -8.50
CA ASP A 95 -14.07 -23.74 -9.60
C ASP A 95 -14.08 -22.20 -9.37
N HIS A 96 -14.38 -21.75 -8.15
CA HIS A 96 -14.33 -20.33 -7.78
C HIS A 96 -12.90 -19.81 -7.87
N VAL A 97 -12.69 -18.69 -8.59
CA VAL A 97 -11.39 -18.03 -8.69
C VAL A 97 -11.09 -17.29 -7.40
N MET A 98 -9.97 -17.66 -6.75
CA MET A 98 -9.57 -17.12 -5.46
C MET A 98 -9.18 -15.64 -5.53
N THR A 99 -9.67 -14.89 -4.56
CA THR A 99 -9.34 -13.51 -4.27
C THR A 99 -8.95 -13.33 -2.82
N TYR A 100 -8.20 -12.28 -2.51
CA TYR A 100 -7.87 -11.96 -1.12
C TYR A 100 -9.12 -11.69 -0.26
N ASP A 101 -10.25 -11.30 -0.88
CA ASP A 101 -11.55 -11.16 -0.22
C ASP A 101 -12.17 -12.50 0.22
N ASP A 102 -11.65 -13.63 -0.26
CA ASP A 102 -12.10 -14.98 0.12
C ASP A 102 -11.43 -15.49 1.39
N ILE A 103 -10.33 -14.87 1.85
CA ILE A 103 -9.53 -15.32 2.99
C ILE A 103 -9.57 -14.33 4.15
N VAL A 104 -9.41 -14.84 5.36
CA VAL A 104 -9.18 -14.03 6.55
C VAL A 104 -7.79 -13.41 6.44
N GLN A 105 -7.73 -12.09 6.54
CA GLN A 105 -6.48 -11.33 6.49
C GLN A 105 -6.38 -10.38 7.68
N GLN A 106 -5.18 -10.26 8.23
CA GLN A 106 -4.87 -9.23 9.20
C GLN A 106 -4.40 -7.97 8.48
N VAL A 107 -4.97 -6.82 8.84
CA VAL A 107 -4.56 -5.52 8.30
C VAL A 107 -3.92 -4.68 9.39
N GLY A 108 -2.74 -4.16 9.12
CA GLY A 108 -2.10 -3.15 9.95
C GLY A 108 -2.33 -1.76 9.36
N LEU A 109 -2.63 -0.77 10.19
CA LEU A 109 -2.56 0.64 9.82
C LEU A 109 -1.30 1.22 10.45
N CYS A 110 -0.25 1.32 9.64
CA CYS A 110 1.07 1.77 10.06
C CYS A 110 1.20 3.29 9.84
N ILE A 111 1.24 4.01 10.95
CA ILE A 111 1.40 5.46 11.01
C ILE A 111 2.88 5.77 11.07
N ILE A 112 3.42 6.44 10.05
CA ILE A 112 4.85 6.79 9.99
C ILE A 112 5.01 8.22 10.50
N ALA A 113 5.62 8.37 11.68
CA ALA A 113 5.90 9.69 12.24
C ALA A 113 7.30 9.76 12.87
N ARG A 114 7.92 10.93 12.76
CA ARG A 114 9.16 11.32 13.43
C ARG A 114 9.00 12.73 13.98
N PHE A 115 9.67 13.03 15.08
CA PHE A 115 9.62 14.32 15.75
C PHE A 115 10.32 15.40 14.91
N GLN A 116 11.44 15.04 14.28
CA GLN A 116 12.20 15.95 13.44
C GLN A 116 11.42 16.31 12.17
N SER A 117 11.25 17.60 11.94
CA SER A 117 10.63 18.18 10.75
C SER A 117 11.35 19.47 10.42
N GLU A 118 11.81 19.62 9.18
CA GLU A 118 12.63 20.75 8.75
C GLU A 118 11.81 22.04 8.62
N ARG A 119 10.61 21.95 8.02
CA ARG A 119 9.76 23.10 7.69
C ARG A 119 8.89 23.56 8.87
N LEU A 120 8.52 22.63 9.75
CA LEU A 120 7.76 22.92 10.96
C LEU A 120 8.27 22.01 12.10
N PRO A 121 9.28 22.43 12.87
CA PRO A 121 9.85 21.64 13.96
C PRO A 121 8.79 21.24 14.98
N GLY A 122 8.78 19.98 15.41
CA GLY A 122 7.80 19.47 16.36
C GLY A 122 6.38 19.37 15.80
N LYS A 123 6.20 19.35 14.47
CA LYS A 123 4.87 19.34 13.84
C LYS A 123 3.92 18.28 14.36
N ALA A 124 4.41 17.09 14.73
CA ALA A 124 3.62 15.99 15.25
C ALA A 124 2.99 16.27 16.64
N LEU A 125 3.52 17.26 17.38
CA LEU A 125 3.05 17.61 18.72
C LEU A 125 2.50 19.04 18.82
N VAL A 126 2.37 19.74 17.69
CA VAL A 126 1.82 21.10 17.70
C VAL A 126 0.33 21.09 18.07
N ASP A 127 -0.10 22.05 18.88
CA ASP A 127 -1.49 22.14 19.32
C ASP A 127 -2.43 22.55 18.17
N ILE A 128 -3.46 21.74 17.97
CA ILE A 128 -4.61 22.01 17.10
C ILE A 128 -5.85 21.63 17.90
N ALA A 129 -6.75 22.60 18.11
CA ALA A 129 -7.99 22.37 18.86
C ALA A 129 -7.79 21.70 20.24
N GLY A 130 -6.73 22.09 20.97
CA GLY A 130 -6.47 21.60 22.33
C GLY A 130 -5.77 20.23 22.41
N LYS A 131 -5.36 19.64 21.28
CA LYS A 131 -4.68 18.34 21.23
C LYS A 131 -3.42 18.41 20.35
N PRO A 132 -2.42 17.55 20.61
CA PRO A 132 -1.30 17.37 19.69
C PRO A 132 -1.80 16.94 18.30
N SER A 133 -1.22 17.47 17.23
CA SER A 133 -1.64 17.18 15.85
C SER A 133 -1.69 15.67 15.54
N LEU A 134 -0.67 14.91 15.94
CA LEU A 134 -0.63 13.45 15.74
C LEU A 134 -1.74 12.72 16.51
N ALA A 135 -2.23 13.31 17.61
CA ALA A 135 -3.33 12.75 18.38
C ALA A 135 -4.65 12.76 17.58
N HIS A 136 -4.88 13.76 16.73
CA HIS A 136 -6.02 13.76 15.81
C HIS A 136 -5.95 12.60 14.84
N LEU A 137 -4.77 12.31 14.29
CA LEU A 137 -4.57 11.13 13.44
C LEU A 137 -4.84 9.85 14.21
N PHE A 138 -4.37 9.74 15.46
CA PHE A 138 -4.67 8.58 16.31
C PHE A 138 -6.18 8.37 16.49
N GLU A 139 -6.93 9.41 16.84
CA GLU A 139 -8.41 9.34 16.93
C GLU A 139 -9.04 8.88 15.61
N ARG A 140 -8.55 9.38 14.47
CA ARG A 140 -9.04 8.98 13.15
C ARG A 140 -8.77 7.52 12.84
N THR A 141 -7.56 7.03 13.11
CA THR A 141 -7.19 5.62 12.88
C THR A 141 -7.95 4.64 13.77
N GLN A 142 -8.40 5.07 14.94
CA GLN A 142 -9.26 4.25 15.79
C GLN A 142 -10.65 4.02 15.20
N LEU A 143 -11.08 4.81 14.22
CA LEU A 143 -12.36 4.61 13.53
C LEU A 143 -12.34 3.42 12.55
N VAL A 144 -11.15 2.95 12.14
CA VAL A 144 -10.99 1.75 11.29
C VAL A 144 -10.58 0.50 12.08
N LYS A 145 -10.54 0.56 13.42
CA LYS A 145 -9.92 -0.48 14.28
C LYS A 145 -10.51 -1.88 14.12
N ASP A 146 -11.77 -1.96 13.69
CA ASP A 146 -12.48 -3.23 13.48
C ASP A 146 -11.98 -3.96 12.22
N ILE A 147 -11.27 -3.24 11.33
CA ILE A 147 -10.75 -3.75 10.06
C ILE A 147 -9.22 -3.70 10.02
N ALA A 148 -8.60 -2.70 10.64
CA ALA A 148 -7.15 -2.52 10.65
C ALA A 148 -6.61 -2.13 12.04
N LYS A 149 -5.54 -2.79 12.49
CA LYS A 149 -4.89 -2.52 13.78
C LYS A 149 -3.92 -1.35 13.66
N PRO A 150 -4.10 -0.22 14.37
CA PRO A 150 -3.18 0.91 14.31
C PRO A 150 -1.86 0.61 15.03
N VAL A 151 -0.76 1.01 14.38
CA VAL A 151 0.61 0.91 14.88
C VAL A 151 1.37 2.18 14.52
N LEU A 152 1.99 2.83 15.50
CA LEU A 152 2.93 3.91 15.26
C LEU A 152 4.30 3.31 14.90
N CYS A 153 4.80 3.63 13.71
CA CYS A 153 6.16 3.33 13.25
C CYS A 153 7.03 4.58 13.36
N THR A 154 7.84 4.68 14.41
CA THR A 154 8.70 5.85 14.70
C THR A 154 10.19 5.46 14.80
N SER A 155 11.12 6.40 14.99
CA SER A 155 12.54 6.06 15.09
C SER A 155 12.96 5.68 16.50
N THR A 156 14.15 5.10 16.64
CA THR A 156 14.82 4.86 17.92
C THR A 156 15.47 6.11 18.52
N ASN A 157 15.41 7.27 17.84
CA ASN A 157 16.00 8.49 18.37
C ASN A 157 15.27 8.95 19.65
N PRO A 158 15.99 9.49 20.65
CA PRO A 158 15.37 9.94 21.90
C PRO A 158 14.29 11.01 21.73
N GLU A 159 14.38 11.88 20.71
CA GLU A 159 13.33 12.87 20.47
C GLU A 159 11.96 12.26 20.11
N ASP A 160 11.94 11.01 19.60
CA ASP A 160 10.73 10.28 19.25
C ASP A 160 10.08 9.58 20.46
N ASP A 161 10.70 9.60 21.64
CA ASP A 161 10.13 9.03 22.88
C ASP A 161 8.76 9.65 23.19
N LYS A 162 8.63 10.97 22.97
CA LYS A 162 7.36 11.69 23.15
C LYS A 162 6.25 11.19 22.23
N LEU A 163 6.60 10.74 21.02
CA LEU A 163 5.61 10.19 20.08
C LEU A 163 5.16 8.80 20.54
N ALA A 164 6.09 7.99 21.05
CA ALA A 164 5.77 6.68 21.61
C ALA A 164 4.90 6.79 22.87
N GLU A 165 5.22 7.71 23.78
CA GLU A 165 4.41 8.02 24.96
C GLU A 165 2.99 8.48 24.57
N LEU A 166 2.89 9.36 23.58
CA LEU A 166 1.59 9.80 23.05
C LEU A 166 0.81 8.60 22.50
N ALA A 167 1.41 7.77 21.63
CA ALA A 167 0.74 6.59 21.08
C ALA A 167 0.24 5.63 22.17
N PHE A 168 1.06 5.39 23.20
CA PHE A 168 0.67 4.57 24.34
C PHE A 168 -0.56 5.12 25.07
N SER A 169 -0.66 6.44 25.26
CA SER A 169 -1.84 7.06 25.89
C SER A 169 -3.13 6.93 25.06
N TYR A 170 -3.01 6.66 23.76
CA TYR A 170 -4.13 6.34 22.85
C TYR A 170 -4.32 4.82 22.63
N GLY A 171 -3.56 3.97 23.33
CA GLY A 171 -3.63 2.51 23.16
C GLY A 171 -3.12 2.02 21.80
N ILE A 172 -2.26 2.79 21.14
CA ILE A 172 -1.66 2.44 19.85
C ILE A 172 -0.32 1.74 20.09
N ASN A 173 -0.11 0.61 19.40
CA ASN A 173 1.15 -0.14 19.50
C ASN A 173 2.28 0.65 18.82
N VAL A 174 3.52 0.44 19.25
CA VAL A 174 4.66 1.19 18.74
C VAL A 174 5.74 0.25 18.23
N ILE A 175 6.18 0.50 17.00
CA ILE A 175 7.39 -0.08 16.42
C ILE A 175 8.42 1.04 16.29
N ARG A 176 9.63 0.79 16.80
CA ARG A 176 10.76 1.70 16.69
C ARG A 176 11.85 1.08 15.84
N GLY A 177 12.45 1.86 14.96
CA GLY A 177 13.56 1.39 14.13
C GLY A 177 14.37 2.52 13.54
N ASP A 178 15.02 2.24 12.41
CA ASP A 178 15.91 3.20 11.76
C ASP A 178 15.15 4.46 11.30
N SER A 179 15.79 5.62 11.46
CA SER A 179 15.18 6.91 11.14
C SER A 179 15.01 7.14 9.64
N LYS A 180 15.89 6.60 8.79
CA LYS A 180 15.89 6.74 7.33
C LYS A 180 15.21 5.57 6.64
N ASN A 181 15.46 4.34 7.09
CA ASN A 181 14.82 3.17 6.54
C ASN A 181 13.39 3.05 7.09
N VAL A 182 12.45 3.66 6.38
CA VAL A 182 11.01 3.64 6.72
C VAL A 182 10.44 2.24 6.56
N LEU A 183 10.86 1.52 5.52
CA LEU A 183 10.33 0.21 5.19
C LEU A 183 10.65 -0.84 6.25
N SER A 184 11.85 -0.85 6.82
CA SER A 184 12.22 -1.82 7.86
C SER A 184 11.31 -1.74 9.09
N ARG A 185 10.80 -0.54 9.42
CA ARG A 185 9.82 -0.35 10.49
C ARG A 185 8.45 -0.91 10.12
N LEU A 186 8.05 -0.82 8.85
CA LEU A 186 6.82 -1.44 8.37
C LEU A 186 6.94 -2.97 8.36
N VAL A 187 8.08 -3.51 7.92
CA VAL A 187 8.34 -4.96 7.93
C VAL A 187 8.41 -5.49 9.37
N SER A 188 9.02 -4.76 10.29
CA SER A 188 9.00 -5.11 11.72
C SER A 188 7.56 -5.19 12.26
N ALA A 189 6.68 -4.26 11.86
CA ALA A 189 5.26 -4.32 12.22
C ALA A 189 4.54 -5.53 11.61
N ILE A 190 4.85 -5.85 10.35
CA ILE A 190 4.33 -7.05 9.66
C ILE A 190 4.72 -8.31 10.43
N ASP A 191 5.99 -8.45 10.81
CA ASP A 191 6.50 -9.64 11.46
C ASP A 191 6.01 -9.79 12.90
N GLU A 192 5.92 -8.69 13.65
CA GLU A 192 5.45 -8.70 15.03
C GLU A 192 3.95 -9.01 15.13
N PHE A 193 3.14 -8.45 14.23
CA PHE A 193 1.68 -8.55 14.31
C PHE A 193 1.05 -9.50 13.29
N GLY A 194 1.84 -10.07 12.37
CA GLY A 194 1.35 -11.01 11.36
C GLY A 194 0.44 -10.35 10.30
N PHE A 195 0.72 -9.10 9.93
CA PHE A 195 -0.11 -8.39 8.95
C PHE A 195 0.04 -8.99 7.54
N ASP A 196 -1.10 -9.19 6.86
CA ASP A 196 -1.17 -9.58 5.46
C ASP A 196 -1.25 -8.35 4.54
N ILE A 197 -1.87 -7.27 5.03
CA ILE A 197 -2.02 -5.99 4.32
C ILE A 197 -1.57 -4.88 5.26
N VAL A 198 -0.85 -3.90 4.71
CA VAL A 198 -0.46 -2.68 5.42
C VAL A 198 -1.12 -1.47 4.76
N LEU A 199 -1.92 -0.75 5.53
CA LEU A 199 -2.30 0.62 5.26
C LEU A 199 -1.20 1.55 5.78
N ARG A 200 -0.51 2.23 4.88
CA ARG A 200 0.50 3.23 5.20
C ARG A 200 -0.17 4.60 5.30
N VAL A 201 0.06 5.29 6.42
CA VAL A 201 -0.38 6.67 6.65
C VAL A 201 0.77 7.51 7.19
N THR A 202 0.90 8.73 6.71
CA THR A 202 1.95 9.67 7.13
C THR A 202 1.48 10.48 8.34
N GLY A 203 2.37 10.72 9.32
CA GLY A 203 2.01 11.33 10.61
C GLY A 203 1.50 12.77 10.57
N ASP A 204 1.67 13.44 9.43
CA ASP A 204 1.20 14.78 9.12
C ASP A 204 -0.15 14.84 8.39
N ASP A 205 -0.70 13.68 8.02
CA ASP A 205 -1.99 13.55 7.33
C ASP A 205 -3.13 13.46 8.35
N ILE A 206 -3.24 14.48 9.21
CA ILE A 206 -4.13 14.46 10.39
C ILE A 206 -5.63 14.50 10.05
N LEU A 207 -5.96 14.71 8.77
CA LEU A 207 -7.32 14.64 8.22
C LEU A 207 -7.59 13.32 7.48
N PHE A 208 -6.72 12.30 7.66
CA PHE A 208 -6.89 10.93 7.17
C PHE A 208 -8.35 10.46 7.20
N ASP A 209 -8.87 9.94 6.09
CA ASP A 209 -10.26 9.52 5.98
C ASP A 209 -10.45 8.00 6.15
N PRO A 210 -11.05 7.54 7.27
CA PRO A 210 -11.34 6.15 7.57
C PRO A 210 -12.17 5.46 6.50
N TYR A 211 -13.18 6.16 5.97
CA TYR A 211 -14.11 5.59 5.01
C TYR A 211 -13.39 5.19 3.72
N HIS A 212 -12.57 6.08 3.15
CA HIS A 212 -11.79 5.72 1.96
C HIS A 212 -10.67 4.71 2.25
N ALA A 213 -10.12 4.68 3.46
CA ALA A 213 -9.16 3.65 3.85
C ALA A 213 -9.76 2.24 3.83
N GLU A 214 -11.00 2.07 4.30
CA GLU A 214 -11.72 0.79 4.19
C GLU A 214 -12.00 0.41 2.74
N LEU A 215 -12.40 1.39 1.90
CA LEU A 215 -12.57 1.16 0.47
C LEU A 215 -11.26 0.72 -0.19
N LEU A 216 -10.14 1.28 0.22
CA LEU A 216 -8.81 0.95 -0.29
C LEU A 216 -8.44 -0.52 -0.03
N ILE A 217 -8.62 -0.99 1.22
CA ILE A 217 -8.40 -2.39 1.59
C ILE A 217 -9.29 -3.30 0.76
N ASN A 218 -10.58 -3.01 0.69
CA ASN A 218 -11.54 -3.85 -0.03
C ASN A 218 -11.27 -3.89 -1.53
N TYR A 219 -10.82 -2.78 -2.11
CA TYR A 219 -10.44 -2.72 -3.52
C TYR A 219 -9.20 -3.58 -3.78
N LEU A 220 -8.15 -3.46 -2.96
CA LEU A 220 -6.97 -4.32 -3.03
C LEU A 220 -7.37 -5.80 -3.00
N ARG A 221 -8.25 -6.15 -2.05
CA ARG A 221 -8.69 -7.53 -1.82
C ARG A 221 -9.43 -8.15 -3.00
N ARG A 222 -10.41 -7.42 -3.54
CA ARG A 222 -11.27 -7.91 -4.63
C ARG A 222 -10.53 -8.03 -5.96
N HIS A 223 -9.48 -7.23 -6.13
CA HIS A 223 -8.72 -7.17 -7.38
C HIS A 223 -7.36 -7.87 -7.31
N ASN A 224 -7.03 -8.56 -6.22
CA ASN A 224 -5.74 -9.24 -6.01
C ASN A 224 -4.53 -8.34 -6.32
N LEU A 225 -4.62 -7.07 -5.92
CA LEU A 225 -3.57 -6.10 -6.19
C LEU A 225 -2.48 -6.18 -5.11
N ASP A 226 -1.25 -5.85 -5.52
CA ASP A 226 -0.09 -5.72 -4.65
C ASP A 226 -0.07 -4.37 -3.94
N TYR A 227 -0.55 -3.34 -4.64
CA TYR A 227 -0.61 -1.96 -4.16
C TYR A 227 -1.86 -1.25 -4.68
N VAL A 228 -2.48 -0.44 -3.82
CA VAL A 228 -3.55 0.48 -4.21
C VAL A 228 -3.31 1.86 -3.62
N SER A 229 -3.42 2.89 -4.47
CA SER A 229 -3.40 4.30 -4.08
C SER A 229 -4.79 4.91 -4.08
N ALA A 230 -5.00 6.00 -3.33
CA ALA A 230 -6.20 6.85 -3.43
C ALA A 230 -5.83 8.30 -3.77
N LYS A 231 -4.92 8.50 -4.72
CA LYS A 231 -4.31 9.81 -5.05
C LYS A 231 -5.28 10.86 -5.59
N ASP A 232 -6.49 10.46 -5.98
CA ASP A 232 -7.54 11.39 -6.39
C ASP A 232 -8.25 12.06 -5.19
N LEU A 233 -7.96 11.62 -3.96
CA LEU A 233 -8.34 12.35 -2.74
C LEU A 233 -7.47 13.60 -2.55
N PRO A 234 -7.93 14.60 -1.77
CA PRO A 234 -7.08 15.71 -1.38
C PRO A 234 -5.90 15.19 -0.57
N GLY A 235 -4.69 15.58 -0.97
CA GLY A 235 -3.47 15.16 -0.28
C GLY A 235 -3.56 15.33 1.23
N GLY A 236 -3.12 14.36 2.01
CA GLY A 236 -3.21 14.39 3.47
C GLY A 236 -4.56 13.92 4.05
N THR A 237 -5.38 13.29 3.21
CA THR A 237 -6.58 12.57 3.65
C THR A 237 -6.54 11.09 3.23
N GLU A 238 -5.64 10.73 2.33
CA GLU A 238 -5.49 9.40 1.78
C GLU A 238 -4.57 8.49 2.62
N ALA A 239 -4.63 7.20 2.29
CA ALA A 239 -3.65 6.20 2.66
C ALA A 239 -3.20 5.44 1.43
N GLU A 240 -2.19 4.60 1.60
CA GLU A 240 -1.74 3.63 0.60
C GLU A 240 -1.90 2.21 1.16
N ALA A 241 -2.41 1.27 0.37
CA ALA A 241 -2.52 -0.13 0.76
C ALA A 241 -1.46 -0.96 0.03
N PHE A 242 -0.74 -1.80 0.76
CA PHE A 242 0.25 -2.75 0.24
C PHE A 242 -0.03 -4.14 0.79
N THR A 243 0.26 -5.18 0.01
CA THR A 243 0.41 -6.52 0.59
C THR A 243 1.71 -6.60 1.38
N SER A 244 1.74 -7.43 2.43
CA SER A 244 2.97 -7.65 3.19
C SER A 244 4.06 -8.30 2.35
N SER A 245 3.70 -9.17 1.40
CA SER A 245 4.63 -9.72 0.41
C SER A 245 5.29 -8.63 -0.42
N THR A 246 4.54 -7.64 -0.91
CA THR A 246 5.08 -6.53 -1.69
C THR A 246 6.14 -5.76 -0.89
N LEU A 247 5.84 -5.41 0.36
CA LEU A 247 6.77 -4.68 1.22
C LEU A 247 8.04 -5.49 1.51
N LYS A 248 7.91 -6.80 1.77
CA LYS A 248 9.06 -7.70 1.97
C LYS A 248 9.90 -7.87 0.70
N THR A 249 9.26 -7.95 -0.47
CA THR A 249 9.97 -7.96 -1.76
C THR A 249 10.75 -6.68 -1.97
N ILE A 250 10.16 -5.51 -1.70
CA ILE A 250 10.89 -4.24 -1.81
C ILE A 250 12.07 -4.21 -0.84
N GLU A 251 11.88 -4.66 0.40
CA GLU A 251 12.96 -4.67 1.40
C GLU A 251 14.12 -5.56 0.96
N GLN A 252 13.82 -6.74 0.40
CA GLN A 252 14.83 -7.69 -0.06
C GLN A 252 15.62 -7.19 -1.27
N TYR A 253 14.97 -6.48 -2.20
CA TYR A 253 15.55 -6.17 -3.52
C TYR A 253 15.85 -4.69 -3.75
N ALA A 254 15.51 -3.78 -2.83
CA ALA A 254 15.84 -2.36 -2.98
C ALA A 254 17.35 -2.14 -3.03
N GLU A 255 17.83 -1.45 -4.07
CA GLU A 255 19.25 -1.10 -4.20
C GLU A 255 19.72 -0.10 -3.14
N ASP A 256 18.86 0.84 -2.74
CA ASP A 256 19.14 1.88 -1.77
C ASP A 256 18.04 1.92 -0.67
N PRO A 257 18.26 1.27 0.48
CA PRO A 257 17.29 1.22 1.57
C PRO A 257 16.96 2.58 2.22
N ASP A 258 17.81 3.60 2.05
CA ASP A 258 17.58 4.95 2.59
C ASP A 258 16.45 5.69 1.84
N TYR A 259 16.06 5.21 0.65
CA TYR A 259 14.99 5.81 -0.17
C TYR A 259 13.62 5.14 0.01
N THR A 260 13.51 4.25 0.99
CA THR A 260 12.27 3.54 1.34
C THR A 260 11.16 4.44 1.87
N GLU A 261 11.41 5.73 2.12
CA GLU A 261 10.34 6.72 2.33
C GLU A 261 9.44 6.92 1.08
N TYR A 262 9.95 6.55 -0.10
CA TYR A 262 9.27 6.73 -1.38
C TYR A 262 8.79 5.41 -2.00
N LEU A 263 8.15 4.55 -1.19
CA LEU A 263 7.63 3.23 -1.59
C LEU A 263 6.84 3.24 -2.91
N THR A 264 6.09 4.31 -3.16
CA THR A 264 5.28 4.49 -4.36
C THR A 264 6.07 4.38 -5.67
N TYR A 265 7.37 4.70 -5.69
CA TYR A 265 8.19 4.55 -6.91
C TYR A 265 8.75 3.13 -7.08
N TYR A 266 8.94 2.37 -6.00
CA TYR A 266 9.35 0.96 -6.13
C TYR A 266 8.23 0.12 -6.76
N VAL A 267 6.97 0.42 -6.41
CA VAL A 267 5.79 -0.27 -6.98
C VAL A 267 5.41 0.20 -8.39
N GLU A 268 6.14 1.17 -8.97
CA GLU A 268 6.02 1.47 -10.41
C GLU A 268 6.68 0.38 -11.27
N ASP A 269 7.49 -0.51 -10.67
CA ASP A 269 8.03 -1.67 -11.37
C ASP A 269 6.89 -2.57 -11.90
N PRO A 270 6.93 -2.99 -13.18
CA PRO A 270 5.85 -3.75 -13.80
C PRO A 270 5.65 -5.16 -13.20
N SER A 271 6.53 -5.59 -12.30
CA SER A 271 6.38 -6.85 -11.55
C SER A 271 5.25 -6.78 -10.52
N PHE A 272 4.80 -5.58 -10.13
CA PHE A 272 3.70 -5.41 -9.18
C PHE A 272 2.38 -5.09 -9.87
N ALA A 273 1.31 -5.71 -9.38
CA ALA A 273 -0.04 -5.41 -9.77
C ALA A 273 -0.59 -4.23 -8.97
N CYS A 274 -0.55 -3.04 -9.57
CA CYS A 274 -0.96 -1.80 -8.93
C CYS A 274 -2.34 -1.33 -9.41
N GLY A 275 -3.07 -0.62 -8.56
CA GLY A 275 -4.32 0.04 -8.93
C GLY A 275 -4.52 1.40 -8.25
N ASN A 276 -5.46 2.17 -8.80
CA ASN A 276 -5.95 3.40 -8.17
C ASN A 276 -7.41 3.17 -7.74
N LEU A 277 -7.74 3.53 -6.51
CA LEU A 277 -9.09 3.42 -5.98
C LEU A 277 -10.01 4.39 -6.75
N PRO A 278 -11.14 3.94 -7.31
CA PRO A 278 -12.09 4.83 -7.96
C PRO A 278 -12.74 5.80 -6.95
N ILE A 279 -12.31 7.06 -6.97
CA ILE A 279 -12.83 8.11 -6.10
C ILE A 279 -13.96 8.85 -6.81
N LYS A 280 -15.05 9.15 -6.09
CA LYS A 280 -16.14 9.98 -6.62
C LYS A 280 -15.65 11.40 -6.88
N GLU A 281 -16.03 11.97 -8.01
CA GLU A 281 -15.66 13.33 -8.46
C GLU A 281 -15.79 14.39 -7.36
N LYS A 282 -16.83 14.30 -6.51
CA LYS A 282 -17.05 15.25 -5.40
C LYS A 282 -15.90 15.33 -4.40
N TYR A 283 -15.01 14.34 -4.34
CA TYR A 283 -13.85 14.32 -3.45
C TYR A 283 -12.55 14.78 -4.15
N HIS A 284 -12.53 14.91 -5.48
CA HIS A 284 -11.34 15.30 -6.21
C HIS A 284 -10.95 16.74 -5.88
N ARG A 285 -9.68 16.97 -5.52
CA ARG A 285 -9.14 18.29 -5.19
C ARG A 285 -7.71 18.43 -5.71
N ASP A 286 -7.33 19.65 -6.08
CA ASP A 286 -6.00 20.01 -6.61
C ASP A 286 -5.05 20.58 -5.53
N TYR A 287 -5.39 20.36 -4.26
CA TYR A 287 -4.66 20.84 -3.09
C TYR A 287 -4.38 19.72 -2.09
N SER A 288 -3.41 19.96 -1.21
CA SER A 288 -3.08 19.12 -0.06
C SER A 288 -3.45 19.82 1.26
N LEU A 289 -3.84 19.01 2.23
CA LEU A 289 -4.19 19.31 3.60
C LEU A 289 -3.20 18.72 4.61
N SER A 290 -2.06 18.17 4.15
CA SER A 290 -0.99 17.67 5.02
C SER A 290 -0.37 18.82 5.83
N LEU A 291 0.07 18.52 7.06
CA LEU A 291 0.70 19.50 7.95
C LEU A 291 2.22 19.57 7.73
N ASP A 292 2.69 20.56 6.97
CA ASP A 292 4.11 20.71 6.68
C ASP A 292 4.70 22.07 7.04
N THR A 293 3.88 23.11 6.95
CA THR A 293 4.26 24.52 7.08
C THR A 293 3.41 25.23 8.12
N LEU A 294 3.82 26.45 8.48
CA LEU A 294 3.04 27.30 9.37
C LEU A 294 1.70 27.68 8.73
N GLU A 295 1.68 27.87 7.42
CA GLU A 295 0.47 28.13 6.65
C GLU A 295 -0.51 26.96 6.74
N ASP A 296 -0.02 25.71 6.64
CA ASP A 296 -0.83 24.49 6.82
C ASP A 296 -1.44 24.44 8.22
N LEU A 297 -0.62 24.70 9.25
CA LEU A 297 -1.09 24.76 10.63
C LEU A 297 -2.21 25.79 10.82
N GLN A 298 -2.08 26.98 10.24
CA GLN A 298 -3.10 28.03 10.32
C GLN A 298 -4.41 27.63 9.64
N LEU A 299 -4.34 26.95 8.48
CA LEU A 299 -5.51 26.43 7.80
C LEU A 299 -6.18 25.33 8.63
N LEU A 300 -5.41 24.34 9.06
CA LEU A 300 -5.93 23.21 9.85
C LEU A 300 -6.57 23.70 11.14
N ARG A 301 -5.98 24.68 11.86
CA ARG A 301 -6.63 25.28 13.03
C ARG A 301 -8.01 25.87 12.72
N LYS A 302 -8.17 26.56 11.58
CA LYS A 302 -9.47 27.11 11.16
C LYS A 302 -10.47 26.01 10.79
N VAL A 303 -10.02 24.97 10.09
CA VAL A 303 -10.84 23.80 9.74
C VAL A 303 -11.31 23.11 11.02
N PHE A 304 -10.38 22.73 11.90
CA PHE A 304 -10.69 22.05 13.17
C PHE A 304 -11.58 22.92 14.07
N GLN A 305 -11.33 24.24 14.17
CA GLN A 305 -12.22 25.14 14.91
C GLN A 305 -13.67 25.10 14.41
N ALA A 306 -13.89 24.86 13.12
CA ALA A 306 -15.22 24.84 12.53
C ALA A 306 -15.91 23.47 12.61
N ILE A 307 -15.16 22.37 12.55
CA ILE A 307 -15.74 21.02 12.39
C ILE A 307 -15.43 20.04 13.52
N TYR A 308 -14.40 20.29 14.34
CA TYR A 308 -13.96 19.34 15.35
C TYR A 308 -14.93 19.32 16.54
N SER A 309 -15.20 18.12 17.04
CA SER A 309 -16.00 17.89 18.24
C SER A 309 -15.47 16.63 18.94
N GLU A 310 -15.38 16.67 20.26
CA GLU A 310 -15.02 15.48 21.05
C GLU A 310 -16.17 14.46 21.12
N GLU A 311 -17.42 14.89 20.90
CA GLU A 311 -18.60 14.02 21.00
C GLU A 311 -18.82 13.19 19.73
N LYS A 312 -18.43 13.72 18.57
CA LYS A 312 -18.70 13.11 17.27
C LYS A 312 -17.52 13.28 16.30
N PRO A 313 -17.02 12.18 15.72
CA PRO A 313 -16.02 12.27 14.66
C PRO A 313 -16.55 13.03 13.43
N TYR A 314 -15.72 13.92 12.90
CA TYR A 314 -15.99 14.59 11.63
C TYR A 314 -15.76 13.67 10.43
N THR A 315 -16.36 14.03 9.30
CA THR A 315 -16.20 13.35 8.00
C THR A 315 -15.41 14.20 7.01
N LEU A 316 -14.85 13.57 5.98
CA LEU A 316 -14.24 14.28 4.85
C LEU A 316 -15.24 15.22 4.16
N ASP A 317 -16.52 14.85 4.08
CA ASP A 317 -17.55 15.73 3.50
C ASP A 317 -17.66 17.06 4.28
N GLN A 318 -17.57 17.04 5.62
CA GLN A 318 -17.60 18.28 6.43
C GLN A 318 -16.34 19.14 6.22
N VAL A 319 -15.17 18.49 6.08
CA VAL A 319 -13.91 19.19 5.74
C VAL A 319 -14.06 19.91 4.40
N LEU A 320 -14.53 19.19 3.38
CA LEU A 320 -14.67 19.73 2.03
C LEU A 320 -15.74 20.83 1.96
N GLU A 321 -16.89 20.65 2.62
CA GLU A 321 -17.94 21.66 2.69
C GLU A 321 -17.45 22.96 3.35
N TYR A 322 -16.60 22.86 4.38
CA TYR A 322 -15.97 24.03 4.98
C TYR A 322 -15.04 24.74 3.99
N LEU A 323 -14.20 23.99 3.28
CA LEU A 323 -13.24 24.55 2.32
C LEU A 323 -13.92 25.16 1.09
N ASP A 324 -14.97 24.52 0.59
CA ASP A 324 -15.76 25.00 -0.55
C ASP A 324 -16.47 26.32 -0.22
N ARG A 325 -16.85 26.54 1.06
CA ARG A 325 -17.36 27.83 1.57
C ARG A 325 -16.27 28.87 1.81
N ASN A 326 -15.01 28.47 1.87
CA ASN A 326 -13.88 29.33 2.22
C ASN A 326 -12.70 29.23 1.21
N PRO A 327 -12.94 29.37 -0.10
CA PRO A 327 -11.92 29.09 -1.13
C PRO A 327 -10.71 30.03 -1.09
N SER A 328 -10.85 31.21 -0.49
CA SER A 328 -9.73 32.16 -0.32
C SER A 328 -8.61 31.61 0.56
N GLN A 329 -8.88 30.63 1.42
CA GLN A 329 -7.91 30.02 2.33
C GLN A 329 -6.96 29.01 1.63
N LEU A 330 -7.28 28.62 0.38
CA LEU A 330 -6.53 27.62 -0.40
C LEU A 330 -5.50 28.23 -1.37
N ARG A 331 -5.42 29.57 -1.46
CA ARG A 331 -4.64 30.32 -2.46
C ARG A 331 -3.11 30.27 -2.23
N SER A 332 -2.50 29.08 -2.30
CA SER A 332 -1.04 28.88 -2.53
C SER A 332 -0.60 27.40 -2.53
N ARG A 333 -1.52 26.42 -2.45
CA ARG A 333 -1.20 25.05 -1.98
C ARG A 333 -1.02 24.01 -3.07
N ARG A 334 -0.48 24.40 -4.23
CA ARG A 334 -0.09 23.42 -5.26
C ARG A 334 1.16 22.68 -4.79
N HIS A 335 1.17 21.36 -4.96
CA HIS A 335 2.32 20.51 -4.67
C HIS A 335 3.61 21.12 -5.22
N ASN A 336 4.57 21.41 -4.35
CA ASN A 336 5.94 21.61 -4.77
C ASN A 336 6.43 20.26 -5.30
N SER A 337 6.61 20.15 -6.62
CA SER A 337 7.21 18.97 -7.21
C SER A 337 8.65 18.84 -6.70
N ARG A 338 8.90 17.92 -5.77
CA ARG A 338 10.26 17.40 -5.57
C ARG A 338 10.76 16.88 -6.92
N ASP A 339 12.07 16.94 -7.14
CA ASP A 339 12.70 16.45 -8.36
C ASP A 339 12.52 14.92 -8.47
N SER A 340 11.38 14.51 -9.01
CA SER A 340 10.94 13.11 -9.10
C SER A 340 11.91 12.26 -9.91
N SER A 341 12.70 12.88 -10.78
CA SER A 341 13.71 12.19 -11.59
C SER A 341 14.80 11.57 -10.73
N LYS A 342 15.31 12.30 -9.73
CA LYS A 342 16.35 11.81 -8.82
C LYS A 342 15.86 10.71 -7.91
N ILE A 343 14.61 10.82 -7.43
CA ILE A 343 14.01 9.81 -6.57
C ILE A 343 13.83 8.51 -7.35
N LYS A 344 13.25 8.56 -8.55
CA LYS A 344 13.06 7.38 -9.41
C LYS A 344 14.34 6.62 -9.71
N MET A 345 15.47 7.32 -9.87
CA MET A 345 16.77 6.67 -10.12
C MET A 345 17.25 5.83 -8.92
N LYS A 346 16.85 6.18 -7.70
CA LYS A 346 17.30 5.54 -6.46
C LYS A 346 16.31 4.50 -5.92
N THR A 347 15.08 4.53 -6.40
CA THR A 347 14.04 3.56 -6.03
C THR A 347 13.98 2.42 -7.04
N LYS A 348 15.11 1.73 -7.24
CA LYS A 348 15.21 0.57 -8.14
C LYS A 348 15.24 -0.73 -7.36
N LEU A 349 14.71 -1.79 -7.99
CA LEU A 349 14.81 -3.15 -7.50
C LEU A 349 15.86 -3.92 -8.30
N ASN A 350 16.73 -4.63 -7.59
CA ASN A 350 17.72 -5.53 -8.17
C ASN A 350 17.41 -6.97 -7.77
N PHE A 351 16.68 -7.68 -8.63
CA PHE A 351 16.34 -9.09 -8.42
C PHE A 351 17.54 -10.05 -8.51
N GLY A 352 18.72 -9.57 -8.94
CA GLY A 352 19.96 -10.34 -8.93
C GLY A 352 20.64 -10.42 -7.57
N LEU A 353 20.07 -9.82 -6.52
CA LEU A 353 20.56 -9.90 -5.14
C LEU A 353 20.21 -11.23 -4.43
N ALA A 354 19.30 -12.05 -4.99
CA ALA A 354 18.85 -13.33 -4.42
C ALA A 354 19.75 -14.52 -4.74
#